data_AF-A0A2D8IVB5-F1
#
_entry.id   AF-A0A2D8IVB5-F1
#
_cell.length_a   1.000
_cell.length_b   1.000
_cell.length_c   1.000
_cell.angle_alpha   90.00
_cell.angle_beta   90.00
_cell.angle_gamma   90.00
#
_symmetry.space_group_name_H-M   'P 1'
#
loop_
_entity.id
_entity.type
_entity.pdbx_description
1 polymer ?
#
loop_
_entity_poly.entity_id
_entity_poly.type
_entity_poly.pdbx_seq_one_letter_code
_entity_poly.pdbx_strand_id
1 'polypeptide(L)'
;MSRNKRLSILTAAEIEDLYGVPSFNESYQRFYFTLNDKERAELARIRQRKYRCIAIALLGYFKCKPILLNPTFKSMRDDLEFIAQNHFDGLKFRRFSLKSDQKSRIYERIFSMIDYENWKDPEHQPRLVEHLLVCAESWVAARALFDAAIEFLAHQKIAIPAYSTLQKIVSQVVNQHQQRLHEKIGAACSPKLTAILNTLVSGNDQLTLTQLRGSARNFTGTELQKELAVYHHIQPLMAEVTAVLDSLSLSQKNQQHYAERIHYYGAKIKRQSPENQCLYLLCYLQFRYQEGLERMAEGFIHHVRQVKQRAHQLAQDRVYRDWQKAATNVSKAAEILRLFVDDRIDPNTSFHSVQKQAFQVLNASELSSVCRYLGNQKQSADEAFWQHLDTESTLRTGLLRSLFCCLRIDGTDKTQRLAAVLSQARQELAAGNMLGDVSIDRRLPPKATRPLLLKSDGGIDKARYEWFLYLQIPSRLNGQLVLPEVIR
;
A
#
# COMPACT_ATOMS: atom_id res chain seq x y z
N MET A 1 4.19 -32.72 20.74
CA MET A 1 5.65 -32.76 20.56
C MET A 1 6.00 -33.05 19.11
N SER A 2 6.78 -32.18 18.46
CA SER A 2 7.46 -32.39 17.17
C SER A 2 8.89 -31.88 17.35
N ARG A 3 9.86 -32.80 17.40
CA ARG A 3 11.30 -32.49 17.38
C ARG A 3 11.63 -31.93 15.98
N ASN A 4 12.42 -30.85 15.94
CA ASN A 4 12.84 -30.06 14.75
C ASN A 4 11.87 -29.03 14.15
N LYS A 5 11.52 -27.98 14.92
CA LYS A 5 11.03 -26.70 14.39
C LYS A 5 11.85 -25.52 14.93
N ARG A 6 13.17 -25.51 14.70
CA ARG A 6 13.96 -24.31 14.99
C ARG A 6 13.71 -23.28 13.88
N LEU A 7 13.50 -22.04 14.26
CA LEU A 7 13.30 -20.91 13.35
C LEU A 7 14.50 -20.81 12.41
N SER A 8 14.29 -21.02 11.10
CA SER A 8 15.36 -20.83 10.11
C SER A 8 15.45 -19.34 9.77
N ILE A 9 16.42 -18.64 10.35
CA ILE A 9 16.63 -17.21 10.17
C ILE A 9 17.59 -16.94 9.00
N LEU A 10 18.72 -17.65 9.00
CA LEU A 10 19.75 -17.62 7.98
C LEU A 10 19.66 -18.86 7.09
N THR A 11 20.09 -18.72 5.84
CA THR A 11 20.34 -19.83 4.91
C THR A 11 21.59 -20.61 5.32
N ALA A 12 21.76 -21.83 4.80
CA ALA A 12 22.95 -22.64 5.07
C ALA A 12 24.24 -21.94 4.63
N ALA A 13 24.21 -21.22 3.51
CA ALA A 13 25.35 -20.46 3.00
C ALA A 13 25.71 -19.28 3.91
N GLU A 14 24.73 -18.57 4.44
CA GLU A 14 24.97 -17.48 5.40
C GLU A 14 25.49 -17.99 6.75
N ILE A 15 25.03 -19.17 7.19
CA ILE A 15 25.57 -19.81 8.40
C ILE A 15 27.03 -20.20 8.17
N GLU A 16 27.35 -20.80 7.02
CA GLU A 16 28.74 -21.17 6.70
C GLU A 16 29.62 -19.94 6.54
N ASP A 17 29.14 -18.87 5.89
CA ASP A 17 29.89 -17.62 5.82
C ASP A 17 30.18 -17.07 7.22
N LEU A 18 29.17 -17.01 8.10
CA LEU A 18 29.32 -16.42 9.43
C LEU A 18 30.16 -17.28 10.39
N TYR A 19 29.92 -18.59 10.44
CA TYR A 19 30.52 -19.51 11.42
C TYR A 19 31.65 -20.40 10.85
N GLY A 20 31.95 -20.28 9.56
CA GLY A 20 33.06 -20.96 8.89
C GLY A 20 34.40 -20.25 9.08
N VAL A 21 35.48 -20.87 8.60
CA VAL A 21 36.79 -20.22 8.54
C VAL A 21 36.77 -19.16 7.44
N PRO A 22 37.16 -17.90 7.72
CA PRO A 22 37.23 -16.86 6.70
C PRO A 22 38.13 -17.27 5.53
N SER A 23 37.65 -17.11 4.29
CA SER A 23 38.48 -17.31 3.11
C SER A 23 39.31 -16.03 2.85
N PHE A 24 40.53 -16.00 3.38
CA PHE A 24 41.43 -14.87 3.17
C PHE A 24 42.25 -15.01 1.90
N ASN A 25 42.34 -13.92 1.14
CA ASN A 25 43.38 -13.75 0.14
C ASN A 25 44.67 -13.25 0.82
N GLU A 26 45.78 -13.21 0.09
CA GLU A 26 47.08 -12.83 0.64
C GLU A 26 47.08 -11.43 1.30
N SER A 27 46.29 -10.48 0.76
CA SER A 27 46.15 -9.13 1.34
C SER A 27 45.46 -9.17 2.71
N TYR A 28 44.37 -9.94 2.84
CA TYR A 28 43.69 -10.15 4.11
C TYR A 28 44.54 -10.94 5.10
N GLN A 29 45.30 -11.94 4.65
CA GLN A 29 46.23 -12.68 5.49
C GLN A 29 47.30 -11.73 6.09
N ARG A 30 47.90 -10.87 5.27
CA ARG A 30 48.84 -9.84 5.74
C ARG A 30 48.18 -8.90 6.75
N PHE A 31 46.95 -8.47 6.50
CA PHE A 31 46.25 -7.56 7.41
C PHE A 31 45.90 -8.22 8.76
N TYR A 32 45.18 -9.34 8.74
CA TYR A 32 44.63 -9.95 9.96
C TYR A 32 45.65 -10.73 10.80
N PHE A 33 46.72 -11.24 10.19
CA PHE A 33 47.76 -12.00 10.92
C PHE A 33 48.94 -11.14 11.38
N THR A 34 48.98 -9.86 10.99
CA THR A 34 49.95 -8.91 11.56
C THR A 34 49.66 -8.68 13.04
N LEU A 35 50.69 -8.79 13.86
CA LEU A 35 50.62 -8.66 15.31
C LEU A 35 51.18 -7.30 15.76
N ASN A 36 50.42 -6.60 16.60
CA ASN A 36 50.94 -5.46 17.36
C ASN A 36 51.84 -5.94 18.52
N ASP A 37 52.48 -5.00 19.23
CA ASP A 37 53.44 -5.32 20.29
C ASP A 37 52.80 -6.06 21.47
N LYS A 38 51.57 -5.67 21.86
CA LYS A 38 50.81 -6.33 22.93
C LYS A 38 50.51 -7.79 22.56
N GLU A 39 50.01 -8.02 21.35
CA GLU A 39 49.67 -9.34 20.83
C GLU A 39 50.91 -10.22 20.71
N ARG A 40 52.01 -9.66 20.20
CA ARG A 40 53.28 -10.37 20.07
C ARG A 40 53.82 -10.81 21.43
N ALA A 41 53.78 -9.92 22.43
CA ALA A 41 54.23 -10.20 23.79
C ALA A 41 53.39 -11.32 24.46
N GLU A 42 52.06 -11.28 24.33
CA GLU A 42 51.18 -12.29 24.91
C GLU A 42 51.30 -13.66 24.23
N LEU A 43 51.35 -13.68 22.90
CA LEU A 43 51.48 -14.92 22.14
C LEU A 43 52.88 -15.56 22.31
N ALA A 44 53.92 -14.77 22.57
CA ALA A 44 55.26 -15.27 22.88
C ALA A 44 55.30 -16.16 24.14
N ARG A 45 54.38 -15.95 25.09
CA ARG A 45 54.25 -16.78 26.31
C ARG A 45 53.81 -18.21 26.01
N ILE A 46 53.23 -18.48 24.84
CA ILE A 46 52.92 -19.84 24.39
C ILE A 46 54.23 -20.54 24.01
N ARG A 47 54.65 -21.53 24.82
CA ARG A 47 55.94 -22.24 24.65
C ARG A 47 56.08 -22.95 23.30
N GLN A 48 55.05 -23.66 22.86
CA GLN A 48 55.13 -24.42 21.62
C GLN A 48 54.81 -23.55 20.41
N ARG A 49 55.77 -23.42 19.48
CA ARG A 49 55.64 -22.63 18.24
C ARG A 49 54.37 -22.96 17.44
N LYS A 50 54.00 -24.25 17.40
CA LYS A 50 52.78 -24.72 16.74
C LYS A 50 51.51 -24.09 17.30
N TYR A 51 51.34 -24.09 18.63
CA TYR A 51 50.19 -23.46 19.28
C TYR A 51 50.21 -21.94 19.15
N ARG A 52 51.39 -21.33 19.06
CA ARG A 52 51.52 -19.91 18.78
C ARG A 52 51.02 -19.57 17.38
N CYS A 53 51.40 -20.32 16.35
CA CYS A 53 50.87 -20.12 14.99
C CYS A 53 49.34 -20.25 14.95
N ILE A 54 48.78 -21.26 15.63
CA ILE A 54 47.33 -21.43 15.68
C ILE A 54 46.66 -20.28 16.42
N ALA A 55 47.26 -19.78 17.49
CA ALA A 55 46.73 -18.63 18.21
C ALA A 55 46.75 -17.35 17.36
N ILE A 56 47.75 -17.17 16.49
CA ILE A 56 47.77 -16.08 15.49
C ILE A 56 46.62 -16.24 14.51
N ALA A 57 46.41 -17.45 13.97
CA ALA A 57 45.31 -17.72 13.04
C ALA A 57 43.94 -17.44 13.69
N LEU A 58 43.71 -17.98 14.89
CA LEU A 58 42.45 -17.77 15.64
C LEU A 58 42.24 -16.30 16.02
N LEU A 59 43.30 -15.57 16.37
CA LEU A 59 43.23 -14.13 16.61
C LEU A 59 42.82 -13.38 15.33
N GLY A 60 43.44 -13.69 14.20
CA GLY A 60 43.12 -13.07 12.91
C GLY A 60 41.68 -13.34 12.48
N TYR A 61 41.22 -14.60 12.61
CA TYR A 61 39.81 -14.93 12.33
C TYR A 61 38.86 -14.19 13.27
N PHE A 62 39.19 -14.10 14.57
CA PHE A 62 38.35 -13.40 15.54
C PHE A 62 38.27 -11.89 15.25
N LYS A 63 39.37 -11.26 14.85
CA LYS A 63 39.40 -9.85 14.41
C LYS A 63 38.50 -9.60 13.20
N CYS A 64 38.37 -10.57 12.31
CA CYS A 64 37.49 -10.50 11.14
C CYS A 64 36.02 -10.72 11.53
N LYS A 65 35.73 -11.80 12.26
CA LYS A 65 34.39 -12.14 12.77
C LYS A 65 34.54 -12.59 14.23
N PRO A 66 33.96 -11.88 15.23
CA PRO A 66 34.20 -12.15 16.66
C PRO A 66 33.43 -13.39 17.14
N ILE A 67 33.75 -14.55 16.56
CA ILE A 67 33.12 -15.86 16.78
C ILE A 67 34.20 -16.85 17.21
N LEU A 68 33.87 -17.70 18.18
CA LEU A 68 34.75 -18.79 18.59
C LEU A 68 34.64 -19.94 17.58
N LEU A 69 35.51 -19.93 16.58
CA LEU A 69 35.61 -21.00 15.60
C LEU A 69 36.15 -22.30 16.22
N ASN A 70 35.79 -23.42 15.61
CA ASN A 70 36.39 -24.73 15.86
C ASN A 70 36.97 -25.32 14.56
N PRO A 71 38.00 -24.69 13.99
CA PRO A 71 38.46 -25.01 12.66
C PRO A 71 39.23 -26.33 12.63
N THR A 72 39.10 -27.04 11.52
CA THR A 72 39.93 -28.24 11.26
C THR A 72 41.30 -27.84 10.72
N PHE A 73 42.30 -28.72 10.83
CA PHE A 73 43.60 -28.46 10.20
C PHE A 73 43.47 -28.21 8.69
N LYS A 74 42.56 -28.93 8.01
CA LYS A 74 42.35 -28.79 6.56
C LYS A 74 41.84 -27.40 6.19
N SER A 75 40.91 -26.85 6.98
CA SER A 75 40.31 -25.54 6.71
C SER A 75 41.23 -24.35 6.99
N MET A 76 42.33 -24.54 7.74
CA MET A 76 43.29 -23.46 8.04
C MET A 76 44.64 -23.65 7.35
N ARG A 77 44.78 -24.65 6.47
CA ARG A 77 46.10 -25.07 6.00
C ARG A 77 46.89 -23.92 5.37
N ASP A 78 46.25 -23.20 4.45
CA ASP A 78 46.89 -22.15 3.66
C ASP A 78 47.27 -20.96 4.57
N ASP A 79 46.40 -20.60 5.52
CA ASP A 79 46.66 -19.56 6.52
C ASP A 79 47.78 -19.94 7.49
N LEU A 80 47.83 -21.20 7.93
CA LEU A 80 48.90 -21.69 8.81
C LEU A 80 50.25 -21.72 8.08
N GLU A 81 50.27 -22.10 6.79
CA GLU A 81 51.47 -22.06 5.95
C GLU A 81 51.95 -20.60 5.78
N PHE A 82 51.05 -19.66 5.50
CA PHE A 82 51.36 -18.23 5.43
C PHE A 82 51.93 -17.68 6.75
N ILE A 83 51.30 -17.97 7.89
CA ILE A 83 51.75 -17.50 9.20
C ILE A 83 53.12 -18.10 9.55
N ALA A 84 53.35 -19.39 9.25
CA ALA A 84 54.66 -20.00 9.47
C ALA A 84 55.76 -19.28 8.70
N GLN A 85 55.55 -19.01 7.41
CA GLN A 85 56.55 -18.34 6.57
C GLN A 85 56.89 -16.93 7.06
N ASN A 86 55.90 -16.18 7.55
CA ASN A 86 56.08 -14.78 7.93
C ASN A 86 56.48 -14.56 9.40
N HIS A 87 56.20 -15.51 10.30
CA HIS A 87 56.42 -15.34 11.74
C HIS A 87 57.40 -16.35 12.36
N PHE A 88 57.80 -17.41 11.65
CA PHE A 88 58.63 -18.48 12.22
C PHE A 88 59.64 -19.09 11.23
N ASP A 89 60.92 -19.03 11.58
CA ASP A 89 61.97 -19.69 10.79
C ASP A 89 61.85 -21.23 10.83
N GLY A 90 61.68 -21.83 9.65
CA GLY A 90 61.75 -23.29 9.43
C GLY A 90 60.60 -24.11 10.02
N LEU A 91 59.47 -23.50 10.40
CA LEU A 91 58.36 -24.23 11.02
C LEU A 91 57.56 -25.04 9.96
N LYS A 92 57.51 -26.37 10.13
CA LYS A 92 56.68 -27.27 9.30
C LYS A 92 55.57 -27.90 10.15
N PHE A 93 54.35 -27.97 9.60
CA PHE A 93 53.21 -28.59 10.27
C PHE A 93 52.99 -30.04 9.85
N ARG A 94 52.71 -30.90 10.83
CA ARG A 94 52.01 -32.18 10.62
C ARG A 94 50.54 -32.00 10.98
N ARG A 95 49.65 -32.80 10.39
CA ARG A 95 48.22 -32.81 10.74
C ARG A 95 48.05 -32.88 12.26
N PHE A 96 47.13 -32.07 12.79
CA PHE A 96 46.85 -32.05 14.22
C PHE A 96 45.39 -31.78 14.51
N SER A 97 44.99 -32.15 15.73
CA SER A 97 43.72 -31.77 16.32
C SER A 97 43.98 -30.92 17.55
N LEU A 98 43.18 -29.88 17.73
CA LEU A 98 43.25 -29.01 18.90
C LEU A 98 42.27 -29.53 19.94
N LYS A 99 42.78 -29.86 21.14
CA LYS A 99 41.90 -30.29 22.24
C LYS A 99 41.07 -29.10 22.73
N SER A 100 39.88 -29.38 23.25
CA SER A 100 38.94 -28.34 23.71
C SER A 100 39.56 -27.41 24.77
N ASP A 101 40.26 -27.96 25.75
CA ASP A 101 40.95 -27.23 26.82
C ASP A 101 42.04 -26.29 26.29
N GLN A 102 42.81 -26.74 25.29
CA GLN A 102 43.83 -25.94 24.62
C GLN A 102 43.20 -24.78 23.86
N LYS A 103 42.06 -25.02 23.22
CA LYS A 103 41.32 -24.01 22.47
C LYS A 103 40.79 -22.92 23.40
N SER A 104 40.17 -23.32 24.51
CA SER A 104 39.63 -22.38 25.51
C SER A 104 40.73 -21.46 26.05
N ARG A 105 41.90 -22.01 26.40
CA ARG A 105 43.06 -21.22 26.86
C ARG A 105 43.59 -20.24 25.81
N ILE A 106 43.50 -20.59 24.53
CA ILE A 106 43.88 -19.66 23.45
C ILE A 106 42.86 -18.53 23.34
N TYR A 107 41.56 -18.84 23.36
CA TYR A 107 40.51 -17.81 23.30
C TYR A 107 40.51 -16.90 24.53
N GLU A 108 40.75 -17.41 25.73
CA GLU A 108 40.93 -16.59 26.95
C GLU A 108 42.03 -15.54 26.77
N ARG A 109 43.15 -15.92 26.14
CA ARG A 109 44.22 -14.97 25.79
C ARG A 109 43.76 -13.98 24.73
N ILE A 110 43.07 -14.44 23.69
CA ILE A 110 42.54 -13.58 22.63
C ILE A 110 41.64 -12.50 23.23
N PHE A 111 40.66 -12.88 24.05
CA PHE A 111 39.75 -11.97 24.76
C PHE A 111 40.47 -10.88 25.55
N SER A 112 41.49 -11.25 26.33
CA SER A 112 42.31 -10.29 27.08
C SER A 112 43.12 -9.34 26.17
N MET A 113 43.56 -9.81 25.00
CA MET A 113 44.33 -8.97 24.07
C MET A 113 43.46 -7.90 23.41
N ILE A 114 42.25 -8.27 22.97
CA ILE A 114 41.37 -7.42 22.16
C ILE A 114 40.22 -6.76 22.95
N ASP A 115 40.16 -6.98 24.27
CA ASP A 115 39.13 -6.44 25.15
C ASP A 115 37.72 -6.92 24.77
N TYR A 116 37.57 -8.23 24.60
CA TYR A 116 36.28 -8.88 24.33
C TYR A 116 35.91 -9.83 25.46
N GLU A 117 34.62 -10.04 25.68
CA GLU A 117 34.09 -11.03 26.59
C GLU A 117 33.59 -12.27 25.84
N ASN A 118 33.77 -13.45 26.44
CA ASN A 118 33.12 -14.66 25.96
C ASN A 118 31.63 -14.62 26.30
N TRP A 119 30.77 -15.06 25.38
CA TRP A 119 29.34 -15.19 25.66
C TRP A 119 29.09 -16.10 26.86
N LYS A 120 28.29 -15.61 27.81
CA LYS A 120 27.78 -16.39 28.95
C LYS A 120 26.28 -16.18 29.08
N ASP A 121 25.51 -17.26 28.93
CA ASP A 121 24.04 -17.21 28.94
C ASP A 121 23.48 -16.45 30.17
N PRO A 122 23.88 -16.73 31.42
CA PRO A 122 23.26 -16.09 32.60
C PRO A 122 23.50 -14.58 32.69
N GLU A 123 24.66 -14.12 32.24
CA GLU A 123 25.08 -12.73 32.36
C GLU A 123 24.58 -11.88 31.17
N HIS A 124 24.57 -12.46 29.97
CA HIS A 124 24.42 -11.68 28.72
C HIS A 124 23.04 -11.86 28.08
N GLN A 125 22.41 -13.03 28.23
CA GLN A 125 21.11 -13.30 27.62
C GLN A 125 20.02 -12.35 28.10
N PRO A 126 19.86 -12.03 29.40
CA PRO A 126 18.79 -11.12 29.84
C PRO A 126 18.89 -9.74 29.19
N ARG A 127 20.10 -9.16 29.14
CA ARG A 127 20.35 -7.83 28.54
C ARG A 127 20.09 -7.83 27.04
N LEU A 128 20.48 -8.90 26.34
CA LEU A 128 20.21 -9.04 24.92
C LEU A 128 18.70 -9.20 24.64
N VAL A 129 17.99 -10.01 25.43
CA VAL A 129 16.54 -10.18 25.28
C VAL A 129 15.81 -8.85 25.50
N GLU A 130 16.17 -8.10 26.54
CA GLU A 130 15.60 -6.78 26.82
C GLU A 130 15.80 -5.81 25.64
N HIS A 131 17.03 -5.72 25.13
CA HIS A 131 17.33 -4.89 23.96
C HIS A 131 16.52 -5.31 22.71
N LEU A 132 16.41 -6.61 22.45
CA LEU A 132 15.68 -7.13 21.30
C LEU A 132 14.16 -6.96 21.44
N LEU A 133 13.61 -6.96 22.65
CA LEU A 133 12.19 -6.65 22.87
C LEU A 133 11.89 -5.20 22.48
N VAL A 134 12.77 -4.25 22.80
CA VAL A 134 12.65 -2.86 22.34
C VAL A 134 12.71 -2.78 20.82
N CYS A 135 13.64 -3.51 20.20
CA CYS A 135 13.74 -3.58 18.73
C CYS A 135 12.48 -4.18 18.09
N ALA A 136 11.87 -5.17 18.75
CA ALA A 136 10.68 -5.87 18.26
C ALA A 136 9.45 -4.94 18.17
N GLU A 137 9.34 -3.92 19.02
CA GLU A 137 8.28 -2.90 18.90
C GLU A 137 8.33 -2.18 17.54
N SER A 138 9.55 -1.97 17.01
CA SER A 138 9.76 -1.40 15.68
C SER A 138 9.61 -2.43 14.57
N TRP A 139 10.26 -3.59 14.69
CA TRP A 139 10.19 -4.64 13.68
C TRP A 139 10.50 -6.04 14.24
N VAL A 140 9.48 -6.90 14.32
CA VAL A 140 9.55 -8.24 14.94
C VAL A 140 10.07 -9.35 14.01
N ALA A 141 10.45 -9.01 12.77
CA ALA A 141 10.94 -10.02 11.84
C ALA A 141 12.22 -10.68 12.35
N ALA A 142 12.26 -12.00 12.28
CA ALA A 142 13.34 -12.82 12.82
C ALA A 142 14.74 -12.41 12.31
N ARG A 143 14.85 -12.02 11.03
CA ARG A 143 16.12 -11.56 10.46
C ARG A 143 16.56 -10.22 11.06
N ALA A 144 15.66 -9.26 11.17
CA ALA A 144 15.98 -7.96 11.76
C ALA A 144 16.40 -8.07 13.23
N LEU A 145 15.72 -8.94 14.01
CA LEU A 145 16.11 -9.22 15.39
C LEU A 145 17.47 -9.93 15.48
N PHE A 146 17.79 -10.80 14.52
CA PHE A 146 19.11 -11.42 14.45
C PHE A 146 20.20 -10.39 14.16
N ASP A 147 19.99 -9.52 13.17
CA ASP A 147 20.94 -8.48 12.80
C ASP A 147 21.16 -7.50 13.98
N ALA A 148 20.09 -7.09 14.67
CA ALA A 148 20.15 -6.28 15.89
C ALA A 148 20.91 -7.00 17.02
N ALA A 149 20.79 -8.33 17.13
CA ALA A 149 21.56 -9.10 18.11
C ALA A 149 23.05 -9.06 17.81
N ILE A 150 23.44 -9.22 16.54
CA ILE A 150 24.85 -9.12 16.13
C ILE A 150 25.39 -7.73 16.41
N GLU A 151 24.64 -6.69 16.09
CA GLU A 151 25.01 -5.29 16.35
C GLU A 151 25.18 -5.03 17.84
N PHE A 152 24.24 -5.47 18.68
CA PHE A 152 24.33 -5.33 20.13
C PHE A 152 25.58 -6.01 20.69
N LEU A 153 25.86 -7.25 20.27
CA LEU A 153 27.02 -8.01 20.72
C LEU A 153 28.33 -7.34 20.30
N ALA A 154 28.40 -6.81 19.08
CA ALA A 154 29.56 -6.07 18.61
C ALA A 154 29.81 -4.80 19.45
N HIS A 155 28.76 -4.02 19.74
CA HIS A 155 28.87 -2.81 20.57
C HIS A 155 29.31 -3.09 22.01
N GLN A 156 28.84 -4.20 22.59
CA GLN A 156 29.22 -4.61 23.94
C GLN A 156 30.54 -5.39 23.98
N LYS A 157 31.21 -5.57 22.83
CA LYS A 157 32.42 -6.40 22.67
C LYS A 157 32.26 -7.82 23.22
N ILE A 158 31.11 -8.43 22.94
CA ILE A 158 30.81 -9.81 23.31
C ILE A 158 31.01 -10.68 22.08
N ALA A 159 31.69 -11.82 22.24
CA ALA A 159 31.80 -12.80 21.17
C ALA A 159 30.41 -13.35 20.76
N ILE A 160 30.17 -13.44 19.45
CA ILE A 160 28.91 -13.94 18.91
C ILE A 160 28.75 -15.43 19.26
N PRO A 161 27.68 -15.82 19.97
CA PRO A 161 27.46 -17.22 20.35
C PRO A 161 27.06 -18.06 19.14
N ALA A 162 26.98 -19.38 19.34
CA ALA A 162 26.55 -20.29 18.30
C ALA A 162 25.18 -19.89 17.71
N TYR A 163 24.98 -20.12 16.41
CA TYR A 163 23.75 -19.80 15.71
C TYR A 163 22.49 -20.30 16.43
N SER A 164 22.54 -21.53 16.95
CA SER A 164 21.40 -22.12 17.68
C SER A 164 21.03 -21.38 18.97
N THR A 165 21.98 -20.66 19.59
CA THR A 165 21.73 -19.81 20.76
C THR A 165 20.97 -18.57 20.33
N LEU A 166 21.46 -17.86 19.30
CA LEU A 166 20.75 -16.69 18.75
C LEU A 166 19.36 -17.06 18.21
N GLN A 167 19.21 -18.20 17.53
CA GLN A 167 17.91 -18.71 17.08
C GLN A 167 16.91 -18.86 18.23
N LYS A 168 17.35 -19.38 19.38
CA LYS A 168 16.51 -19.55 20.57
C LYS A 168 16.12 -18.20 21.17
N ILE A 169 17.07 -17.28 21.29
CA ILE A 169 16.85 -15.94 21.84
C ILE A 169 15.87 -15.16 20.95
N VAL A 170 16.08 -15.15 19.63
CA VAL A 170 15.16 -14.49 18.69
C VAL A 170 13.77 -15.12 18.77
N SER A 171 13.68 -16.46 18.81
CA SER A 171 12.37 -17.14 18.95
C SER A 171 11.67 -16.77 20.26
N GLN A 172 12.43 -16.67 21.36
CA GLN A 172 11.92 -16.25 22.67
C GLN A 172 11.37 -14.82 22.60
N VAL A 173 12.12 -13.88 22.02
CA VAL A 173 11.71 -12.47 21.88
C VAL A 173 10.43 -12.35 21.05
N VAL A 174 10.35 -13.05 19.91
CA VAL A 174 9.15 -13.04 19.06
C VAL A 174 7.94 -13.57 19.83
N ASN A 175 8.09 -14.68 20.54
CA ASN A 175 6.99 -15.28 21.32
C ASN A 175 6.57 -14.37 22.48
N GLN A 176 7.51 -13.75 23.20
CA GLN A 176 7.22 -12.82 24.29
C GLN A 176 6.49 -11.57 23.77
N HIS A 177 6.96 -11.00 22.65
CA HIS A 177 6.31 -9.87 22.01
C HIS A 177 4.87 -10.23 21.58
N GLN A 178 4.66 -11.40 20.98
CA GLN A 178 3.32 -11.87 20.59
C GLN A 178 2.41 -12.11 21.80
N GLN A 179 2.92 -12.75 22.85
CA GLN A 179 2.15 -13.01 24.07
C GLN A 179 1.63 -11.70 24.70
N ARG A 180 2.48 -10.67 24.78
CA ARG A 180 2.07 -9.33 25.22
C ARG A 180 0.94 -8.75 24.36
N LEU A 181 1.01 -8.93 23.04
CA LEU A 181 -0.07 -8.47 22.14
C LEU A 181 -1.35 -9.26 22.37
N HIS A 182 -1.27 -10.58 22.57
CA HIS A 182 -2.43 -11.42 22.86
C HIS A 182 -3.14 -10.99 24.14
N GLU A 183 -2.39 -10.68 25.19
CA GLU A 183 -2.93 -10.17 26.46
C GLU A 183 -3.64 -8.82 26.27
N LYS A 184 -3.02 -7.88 25.54
CA LYS A 184 -3.65 -6.59 25.21
C LYS A 184 -4.93 -6.77 24.38
N ILE A 185 -4.89 -7.63 23.36
CA ILE A 185 -6.06 -7.93 22.52
C ILE A 185 -7.17 -8.54 23.38
N GLY A 186 -6.85 -9.49 24.25
CA GLY A 186 -7.81 -10.11 25.16
C GLY A 186 -8.50 -9.12 26.10
N ALA A 187 -7.78 -8.06 26.51
CA ALA A 187 -8.34 -7.00 27.34
C ALA A 187 -9.15 -5.95 26.54
N ALA A 188 -8.78 -5.69 25.28
CA ALA A 188 -9.38 -4.62 24.47
C ALA A 188 -10.55 -5.09 23.58
N CYS A 189 -10.55 -6.33 23.09
CA CYS A 189 -11.59 -6.84 22.21
C CYS A 189 -12.89 -7.14 22.95
N SER A 190 -14.02 -6.70 22.42
CA SER A 190 -15.31 -7.13 22.96
C SER A 190 -15.60 -8.62 22.64
N PRO A 191 -16.47 -9.27 23.43
CA PRO A 191 -16.95 -10.62 23.12
C PRO A 191 -17.63 -10.70 21.74
N LYS A 192 -18.31 -9.62 21.33
CA LYS A 192 -19.00 -9.53 20.04
C LYS A 192 -18.00 -9.53 18.89
N LEU A 193 -16.98 -8.68 18.93
CA LEU A 193 -15.96 -8.63 17.89
C LEU A 193 -15.21 -9.97 17.81
N THR A 194 -14.84 -10.54 18.96
CA THR A 194 -14.16 -11.84 19.01
C THR A 194 -15.00 -12.95 18.37
N ALA A 195 -16.31 -12.98 18.61
CA ALA A 195 -17.22 -13.93 17.97
C ALA A 195 -17.24 -13.75 16.43
N ILE A 196 -17.32 -12.51 15.95
CA ILE A 196 -17.31 -12.19 14.51
C ILE A 196 -16.00 -12.61 13.85
N LEU A 197 -14.85 -12.34 14.48
CA LEU A 197 -13.55 -12.77 13.97
C LEU A 197 -13.47 -14.31 13.88
N ASN A 198 -14.00 -15.03 14.88
CA ASN A 198 -14.05 -16.49 14.86
C ASN A 198 -15.00 -17.04 13.78
N THR A 199 -16.13 -16.39 13.51
CA THR A 199 -17.04 -16.79 12.43
C THR A 199 -16.41 -16.58 11.06
N LEU A 200 -15.69 -15.47 10.86
CA LEU A 200 -14.90 -15.22 9.66
C LEU A 200 -13.89 -16.34 9.42
N VAL A 201 -13.12 -16.75 10.43
CA VAL A 201 -12.13 -17.84 10.28
C VAL A 201 -12.80 -19.18 9.99
N SER A 202 -13.85 -19.54 10.72
CA SER A 202 -14.53 -20.84 10.57
C SER A 202 -15.21 -20.99 9.21
N GLY A 203 -15.57 -19.88 8.56
CA GLY A 203 -16.29 -19.87 7.28
C GLY A 203 -17.79 -20.05 7.43
N ASN A 204 -18.32 -19.84 8.65
CA ASN A 204 -19.74 -19.86 8.97
C ASN A 204 -20.39 -18.47 8.87
N ASP A 205 -19.60 -17.47 8.48
CA ASP A 205 -20.06 -16.12 8.23
C ASP A 205 -20.62 -15.98 6.81
N GLN A 206 -21.47 -14.96 6.58
CA GLN A 206 -21.94 -14.59 5.25
C GLN A 206 -20.78 -14.24 4.32
N LEU A 207 -19.71 -13.68 4.89
CA LEU A 207 -18.45 -13.39 4.18
C LEU A 207 -17.41 -14.48 4.46
N THR A 208 -17.00 -15.21 3.41
CA THR A 208 -15.92 -16.19 3.53
C THR A 208 -14.54 -15.52 3.52
N LEU A 209 -13.53 -16.14 4.16
CA LEU A 209 -12.13 -15.67 4.08
C LEU A 209 -11.61 -15.53 2.64
N THR A 210 -12.10 -16.35 1.71
CA THR A 210 -11.71 -16.26 0.30
C THR A 210 -12.26 -15.00 -0.34
N GLN A 211 -13.51 -14.64 -0.06
CA GLN A 211 -14.11 -13.38 -0.51
C GLN A 211 -13.46 -12.17 0.16
N LEU A 212 -13.22 -12.23 1.47
CA LEU A 212 -12.51 -11.18 2.20
C LEU A 212 -11.12 -10.93 1.60
N ARG A 213 -10.40 -11.99 1.22
CA ARG A 213 -9.08 -11.89 0.57
C ARG A 213 -9.12 -11.48 -0.89
N GLY A 214 -10.27 -11.55 -1.52
CA GLY A 214 -10.47 -11.11 -2.89
C GLY A 214 -10.58 -9.59 -2.94
N SER A 215 -9.82 -8.98 -3.84
CA SER A 215 -9.93 -7.57 -4.21
C SER A 215 -10.43 -7.48 -5.66
N ALA A 216 -11.19 -6.44 -5.98
CA ALA A 216 -11.69 -6.20 -7.34
C ALA A 216 -10.55 -6.23 -8.37
N ARG A 217 -10.64 -7.17 -9.33
CA ARG A 217 -9.58 -7.37 -10.35
C ARG A 217 -9.59 -6.30 -11.43
N ASN A 218 -10.74 -5.69 -11.64
CA ASN A 218 -10.98 -4.61 -12.60
C ASN A 218 -12.17 -3.77 -12.12
N PHE A 219 -12.43 -2.65 -12.80
CA PHE A 219 -13.53 -1.76 -12.47
C PHE A 219 -14.85 -2.13 -13.15
N THR A 220 -15.09 -3.41 -13.46
CA THR A 220 -16.42 -3.82 -13.94
C THR A 220 -17.44 -3.72 -12.82
N GLY A 221 -18.71 -3.48 -13.17
CA GLY A 221 -19.77 -3.34 -12.16
C GLY A 221 -19.92 -4.56 -11.25
N THR A 222 -19.72 -5.77 -11.78
CA THR A 222 -19.80 -7.01 -11.01
C THR A 222 -18.66 -7.16 -10.01
N GLU A 223 -17.42 -6.80 -10.39
CA GLU A 223 -16.27 -6.83 -9.46
C GLU A 223 -16.40 -5.75 -8.38
N LEU A 224 -16.84 -4.54 -8.73
CA LEU A 224 -17.07 -3.46 -7.77
C LEU A 224 -18.24 -3.76 -6.82
N GLN A 225 -19.27 -4.49 -7.26
CA GLN A 225 -20.36 -4.96 -6.39
C GLN A 225 -19.87 -6.00 -5.37
N LYS A 226 -18.96 -6.91 -5.76
CA LYS A 226 -18.34 -7.83 -4.80
C LYS A 226 -17.52 -7.06 -3.76
N GLU A 227 -16.76 -6.07 -4.20
CA GLU A 227 -15.98 -5.19 -3.34
C GLU A 227 -16.87 -4.43 -2.33
N LEU A 228 -17.99 -3.86 -2.81
CA LEU A 228 -18.99 -3.21 -1.96
C LEU A 228 -19.60 -4.17 -0.94
N ALA A 229 -19.86 -5.43 -1.29
CA ALA A 229 -20.38 -6.41 -0.35
C ALA A 229 -19.38 -6.71 0.78
N VAL A 230 -18.08 -6.82 0.46
CA VAL A 230 -17.02 -6.96 1.46
C VAL A 230 -16.95 -5.72 2.34
N TYR A 231 -16.94 -4.53 1.73
CA TYR A 231 -16.86 -3.26 2.45
C TYR A 231 -17.98 -3.08 3.47
N HIS A 232 -19.24 -3.30 3.08
CA HIS A 232 -20.38 -3.17 3.99
C HIS A 232 -20.36 -4.20 5.13
N HIS A 233 -19.76 -5.37 4.92
CA HIS A 233 -19.61 -6.37 5.98
C HIS A 233 -18.57 -5.95 7.02
N ILE A 234 -17.45 -5.36 6.59
CA ILE A 234 -16.35 -4.97 7.48
C ILE A 234 -16.54 -3.59 8.13
N GLN A 235 -17.20 -2.64 7.44
CA GLN A 235 -17.33 -1.25 7.88
C GLN A 235 -17.89 -1.09 9.31
N PRO A 236 -18.92 -1.85 9.74
CA PRO A 236 -19.43 -1.76 11.11
C PRO A 236 -18.42 -2.17 12.20
N LEU A 237 -17.40 -2.94 11.84
CA LEU A 237 -16.36 -3.43 12.76
C LEU A 237 -15.23 -2.42 12.94
N MET A 238 -15.03 -1.53 11.98
CA MET A 238 -13.79 -0.75 11.86
C MET A 238 -13.52 0.20 13.01
N ALA A 239 -14.57 0.78 13.63
CA ALA A 239 -14.40 1.64 14.79
C ALA A 239 -13.75 0.89 15.97
N GLU A 240 -14.23 -0.33 16.24
CA GLU A 240 -13.67 -1.16 17.31
C GLU A 240 -12.30 -1.74 16.93
N VAL A 241 -12.14 -2.21 15.68
CA VAL A 241 -10.85 -2.70 15.17
C VAL A 241 -9.76 -1.64 15.28
N THR A 242 -10.07 -0.39 14.89
CA THR A 242 -9.11 0.73 14.98
C THR A 242 -8.75 1.00 16.44
N ALA A 243 -9.74 1.09 17.34
CA ALA A 243 -9.48 1.35 18.76
C ALA A 243 -8.61 0.25 19.41
N VAL A 244 -8.86 -1.02 19.05
CA VAL A 244 -8.03 -2.14 19.51
C VAL A 244 -6.61 -2.00 18.98
N LEU A 245 -6.42 -1.78 17.67
CA LEU A 245 -5.09 -1.66 17.08
C LEU A 245 -4.28 -0.49 17.65
N ASP A 246 -4.93 0.66 17.90
CA ASP A 246 -4.30 1.82 18.52
C ASP A 246 -3.77 1.49 19.93
N SER A 247 -4.51 0.68 20.71
CA SER A 247 -4.07 0.23 22.04
C SER A 247 -2.86 -0.71 22.02
N LEU A 248 -2.61 -1.38 20.89
CA LEU A 248 -1.45 -2.26 20.75
C LEU A 248 -0.16 -1.47 20.56
N SER A 249 -0.25 -0.24 20.04
CA SER A 249 0.90 0.62 19.71
C SER A 249 1.87 -0.07 18.74
N LEU A 250 1.34 -0.82 17.77
CA LEU A 250 2.14 -1.50 16.76
C LEU A 250 2.77 -0.50 15.79
N SER A 251 4.03 -0.74 15.42
CA SER A 251 4.61 -0.06 14.26
C SER A 251 3.86 -0.43 12.97
N GLN A 252 3.86 0.46 12.00
CA GLN A 252 3.27 0.21 10.68
C GLN A 252 3.85 -1.06 10.03
N LYS A 253 5.16 -1.29 10.18
CA LYS A 253 5.81 -2.50 9.68
C LYS A 253 5.22 -3.75 10.34
N ASN A 254 5.11 -3.78 11.66
CA ASN A 254 4.57 -4.92 12.40
C ASN A 254 3.10 -5.17 12.05
N GLN A 255 2.29 -4.12 11.91
CA GLN A 255 0.90 -4.24 11.48
C GLN A 255 0.81 -4.90 10.10
N GLN A 256 1.62 -4.44 9.13
CA GLN A 256 1.70 -5.04 7.80
C GLN A 256 2.13 -6.50 7.86
N HIS A 257 3.18 -6.83 8.64
CA HIS A 257 3.65 -8.20 8.79
C HIS A 257 2.59 -9.15 9.30
N TYR A 258 1.80 -8.74 10.29
CA TYR A 258 0.72 -9.56 10.82
C TYR A 258 -0.45 -9.68 9.85
N ALA A 259 -0.78 -8.61 9.11
CA ALA A 259 -1.80 -8.66 8.06
C ALA A 259 -1.42 -9.63 6.93
N GLU A 260 -0.16 -9.61 6.48
CA GLU A 260 0.34 -10.50 5.42
C GLU A 260 0.25 -11.99 5.78
N ARG A 261 0.19 -12.33 7.08
CA ARG A 261 -0.02 -13.71 7.53
C ARG A 261 -1.34 -14.29 7.04
N ILE A 262 -2.38 -13.47 6.86
CA ILE A 262 -3.66 -13.93 6.29
C ILE A 262 -3.46 -14.42 4.86
N HIS A 263 -2.69 -13.72 4.04
CA HIS A 263 -2.38 -14.16 2.68
C HIS A 263 -1.46 -15.37 2.66
N TYR A 264 -0.41 -15.37 3.50
CA TYR A 264 0.56 -16.46 3.60
C TYR A 264 -0.09 -17.80 3.99
N TYR A 265 -0.94 -17.80 5.02
CA TYR A 265 -1.60 -19.02 5.47
C TYR A 265 -2.83 -19.38 4.63
N GLY A 266 -3.55 -18.38 4.12
CA GLY A 266 -4.82 -18.58 3.41
C GLY A 266 -5.77 -19.46 4.23
N ALA A 267 -6.30 -20.54 3.65
CA ALA A 267 -7.20 -21.46 4.36
C ALA A 267 -6.56 -22.16 5.58
N LYS A 268 -5.22 -22.23 5.65
CA LYS A 268 -4.50 -22.83 6.79
C LYS A 268 -4.48 -21.92 8.02
N ILE A 269 -5.04 -20.70 7.94
CA ILE A 269 -5.20 -19.81 9.09
C ILE A 269 -5.96 -20.47 10.24
N LYS A 270 -6.92 -21.37 9.92
CA LYS A 270 -7.66 -22.21 10.87
C LYS A 270 -6.77 -23.09 11.77
N ARG A 271 -5.51 -23.33 11.36
CA ARG A 271 -4.53 -24.13 12.12
C ARG A 271 -3.69 -23.30 13.10
N GLN A 272 -3.79 -21.96 13.03
CA GLN A 272 -3.14 -21.08 14.00
C GLN A 272 -3.92 -21.07 15.31
N SER A 273 -3.28 -20.65 16.40
CA SER A 273 -3.97 -20.46 17.67
C SER A 273 -5.02 -19.34 17.55
N PRO A 274 -6.12 -19.37 18.33
CA PRO A 274 -7.16 -18.35 18.28
C PRO A 274 -6.63 -16.92 18.46
N GLU A 275 -5.63 -16.74 19.32
CA GLU A 275 -5.01 -15.45 19.61
C GLU A 275 -4.24 -14.92 18.39
N ASN A 276 -3.53 -15.80 17.67
CA ASN A 276 -2.87 -15.45 16.42
C ASN A 276 -3.85 -15.17 15.29
N GLN A 277 -4.94 -15.94 15.21
CA GLN A 277 -6.01 -15.68 14.24
C GLN A 277 -6.58 -14.28 14.45
N CYS A 278 -6.87 -13.91 15.70
CA CYS A 278 -7.38 -12.60 16.08
C CYS A 278 -6.39 -11.48 15.71
N LEU A 279 -5.13 -11.58 16.15
CA LEU A 279 -4.08 -10.59 15.83
C LEU A 279 -3.93 -10.36 14.32
N TYR A 280 -3.84 -11.44 13.54
CA TYR A 280 -3.64 -11.34 12.09
C TYR A 280 -4.88 -10.76 11.40
N LEU A 281 -6.09 -11.14 11.82
CA LEU A 281 -7.32 -10.59 11.25
C LEU A 281 -7.54 -9.13 11.59
N LEU A 282 -7.29 -8.70 12.84
CA LEU A 282 -7.41 -7.28 13.22
C LEU A 282 -6.51 -6.41 12.33
N CYS A 283 -5.23 -6.78 12.21
CA CYS A 283 -4.31 -6.07 11.33
C CYS A 283 -4.78 -6.10 9.88
N TYR A 284 -5.23 -7.26 9.40
CA TYR A 284 -5.68 -7.43 8.02
C TYR A 284 -6.93 -6.64 7.67
N LEU A 285 -7.93 -6.59 8.56
CA LEU A 285 -9.18 -5.85 8.34
C LEU A 285 -8.91 -4.35 8.17
N GLN A 286 -7.95 -3.79 8.90
CA GLN A 286 -7.55 -2.40 8.73
C GLN A 286 -7.05 -2.10 7.31
N PHE A 287 -6.12 -2.92 6.79
CA PHE A 287 -5.64 -2.76 5.41
C PHE A 287 -6.74 -3.04 4.39
N ARG A 288 -7.53 -4.09 4.62
CA ARG A 288 -8.58 -4.50 3.69
C ARG A 288 -9.67 -3.45 3.55
N TYR A 289 -9.97 -2.72 4.62
CA TYR A 289 -10.89 -1.60 4.62
C TYR A 289 -10.38 -0.43 3.79
N GLN A 290 -9.11 -0.06 3.97
CA GLN A 290 -8.44 1.00 3.19
C GLN A 290 -8.37 0.64 1.70
N GLU A 291 -7.96 -0.59 1.38
CA GLU A 291 -7.92 -1.09 0.00
C GLU A 291 -9.31 -1.04 -0.64
N GLY A 292 -10.37 -1.41 0.10
CA GLY A 292 -11.74 -1.33 -0.40
C GLY A 292 -12.16 0.11 -0.75
N LEU A 293 -11.84 1.07 0.12
CA LEU A 293 -12.10 2.50 -0.14
C LEU A 293 -11.35 3.01 -1.37
N GLU A 294 -10.07 2.65 -1.53
CA GLU A 294 -9.28 2.97 -2.71
C GLU A 294 -9.93 2.42 -3.98
N ARG A 295 -10.31 1.13 -4.00
CA ARG A 295 -10.93 0.49 -5.15
C ARG A 295 -12.27 1.10 -5.51
N MET A 296 -13.09 1.47 -4.51
CA MET A 296 -14.34 2.16 -4.74
C MET A 296 -14.14 3.56 -5.31
N ALA A 297 -13.15 4.30 -4.80
CA ALA A 297 -12.79 5.63 -5.31
C ALA A 297 -12.33 5.56 -6.77
N GLU A 298 -11.43 4.65 -7.10
CA GLU A 298 -10.94 4.45 -8.46
C GLU A 298 -12.05 3.99 -9.41
N GLY A 299 -12.86 3.03 -8.97
CA GLY A 299 -14.02 2.54 -9.73
C GLY A 299 -15.03 3.66 -10.02
N PHE A 300 -15.35 4.48 -9.02
CA PHE A 300 -16.24 5.64 -9.19
C PHE A 300 -15.67 6.62 -10.21
N ILE A 301 -14.39 7.01 -10.06
CA ILE A 301 -13.71 7.93 -10.97
C ILE A 301 -13.69 7.38 -12.40
N HIS A 302 -13.41 6.09 -12.56
CA HIS A 302 -13.37 5.41 -13.86
C HIS A 302 -14.71 5.51 -14.58
N HIS A 303 -15.80 5.12 -13.92
CA HIS A 303 -17.15 5.13 -14.52
C HIS A 303 -17.65 6.54 -14.82
N VAL A 304 -17.42 7.51 -13.92
CA VAL A 304 -17.81 8.91 -14.15
C VAL A 304 -17.05 9.50 -15.34
N ARG A 305 -15.74 9.21 -15.49
CA ARG A 305 -14.96 9.66 -16.66
C ARG A 305 -15.45 9.01 -17.94
N GLN A 306 -15.72 7.70 -17.90
CA GLN A 306 -16.19 6.95 -19.06
C GLN A 306 -17.55 7.46 -19.56
N VAL A 307 -18.52 7.65 -18.66
CA VAL A 307 -19.85 8.15 -19.05
C VAL A 307 -19.77 9.58 -19.56
N LYS A 308 -18.95 10.45 -18.94
CA LYS A 308 -18.71 11.82 -19.41
C LYS A 308 -18.12 11.82 -20.82
N GLN A 309 -17.16 10.95 -21.10
CA GLN A 309 -16.53 10.87 -22.42
C GLN A 309 -17.53 10.39 -23.49
N ARG A 310 -18.32 9.35 -23.19
CA ARG A 310 -19.37 8.86 -24.10
C ARG A 310 -20.44 9.92 -24.37
N ALA A 311 -20.87 10.65 -23.33
CA ALA A 311 -21.80 11.76 -23.45
C ALA A 311 -21.28 12.85 -24.39
N HIS A 312 -20.00 13.22 -24.26
CA HIS A 312 -19.38 14.20 -25.16
C HIS A 312 -19.29 13.70 -26.60
N GLN A 313 -18.91 12.44 -26.83
CA GLN A 313 -18.83 11.86 -28.16
C GLN A 313 -20.20 11.85 -28.84
N LEU A 314 -21.25 11.40 -28.14
CA LEU A 314 -22.62 11.40 -28.66
C LEU A 314 -23.14 12.82 -28.93
N ALA A 315 -22.84 13.78 -28.06
CA ALA A 315 -23.18 15.18 -28.28
C ALA A 315 -22.50 15.73 -29.53
N GLN A 316 -21.21 15.44 -29.73
CA GLN A 316 -20.45 15.83 -30.93
C GLN A 316 -21.01 15.18 -32.19
N ASP A 317 -21.32 13.88 -32.16
CA ASP A 317 -21.90 13.15 -33.28
C ASP A 317 -23.28 13.71 -33.67
N ARG A 318 -24.11 14.07 -32.68
CA ARG A 318 -25.42 14.67 -32.92
C ARG A 318 -25.30 16.05 -33.54
N VAL A 319 -24.44 16.90 -32.99
CA VAL A 319 -24.15 18.22 -33.55
C VAL A 319 -23.58 18.09 -34.97
N TYR A 320 -22.74 17.10 -35.22
CA TYR A 320 -22.18 16.84 -36.54
C TYR A 320 -23.25 16.39 -37.55
N ARG A 321 -24.19 15.51 -37.16
CA ARG A 321 -25.32 15.11 -38.01
C ARG A 321 -26.27 16.28 -38.29
N ASP A 322 -26.55 17.09 -37.28
CA ASP A 322 -27.37 18.29 -37.44
C ASP A 322 -26.65 19.33 -38.31
N TRP A 323 -25.31 19.43 -38.21
CA TRP A 323 -24.47 20.21 -39.11
C TRP A 323 -24.56 19.72 -40.56
N GLN A 324 -24.42 18.41 -40.82
CA GLN A 324 -24.55 17.86 -42.18
C GLN A 324 -25.92 18.17 -42.78
N LYS A 325 -27.00 18.09 -42.00
CA LYS A 325 -28.37 18.40 -42.44
C LYS A 325 -28.63 19.89 -42.65
N ALA A 326 -28.02 20.76 -41.86
CA ALA A 326 -28.19 22.21 -41.99
C ALA A 326 -27.30 22.78 -43.09
N ALA A 327 -26.07 22.28 -43.23
CA ALA A 327 -25.07 22.72 -44.20
C ALA A 327 -25.58 22.65 -45.66
N THR A 328 -26.41 21.67 -46.00
CA THR A 328 -27.06 21.56 -47.31
C THR A 328 -27.96 22.77 -47.65
N ASN A 329 -28.43 23.50 -46.63
CA ASN A 329 -29.28 24.67 -46.77
C ASN A 329 -28.59 25.99 -46.38
N VAL A 330 -27.33 25.96 -45.94
CA VAL A 330 -26.58 27.18 -45.55
C VAL A 330 -26.31 28.09 -46.75
N SER A 331 -26.03 27.53 -47.93
CA SER A 331 -25.87 28.30 -49.17
C SER A 331 -27.15 29.06 -49.54
N LYS A 332 -28.30 28.39 -49.44
CA LYS A 332 -29.63 28.97 -49.66
C LYS A 332 -29.97 30.04 -48.62
N ALA A 333 -29.59 29.84 -47.36
CA ALA A 333 -29.76 30.86 -46.33
C ALA A 333 -28.89 32.11 -46.59
N ALA A 334 -27.68 31.94 -47.15
CA ALA A 334 -26.85 33.08 -47.56
C ALA A 334 -27.50 33.88 -48.70
N GLU A 335 -28.18 33.22 -49.65
CA GLU A 335 -28.98 33.89 -50.68
C GLU A 335 -30.13 34.70 -50.09
N ILE A 336 -30.79 34.19 -49.05
CA ILE A 336 -31.84 34.92 -48.32
C ILE A 336 -31.25 36.14 -47.59
N LEU A 337 -30.09 36.01 -46.95
CA LEU A 337 -29.43 37.14 -46.29
C LEU A 337 -28.99 38.22 -47.29
N ARG A 338 -28.65 37.84 -48.53
CA ARG A 338 -28.32 38.79 -49.60
C ARG A 338 -29.47 39.71 -49.98
N LEU A 339 -30.72 39.27 -49.86
CA LEU A 339 -31.90 40.11 -50.12
C LEU A 339 -31.96 41.35 -49.20
N PHE A 340 -31.27 41.33 -48.06
CA PHE A 340 -31.22 42.47 -47.13
C PHE A 340 -30.09 43.47 -47.41
N VAL A 341 -29.18 43.14 -48.33
CA VAL A 341 -28.03 43.97 -48.71
C VAL A 341 -27.98 44.22 -50.22
N ASP A 342 -29.03 43.84 -50.96
CA ASP A 342 -29.13 44.05 -52.40
C ASP A 342 -29.66 45.46 -52.70
N ASP A 343 -28.77 46.35 -53.12
CA ASP A 343 -29.07 47.75 -53.48
C ASP A 343 -30.06 47.90 -54.65
N ARG A 344 -30.41 46.80 -55.33
CA ARG A 344 -31.41 46.77 -56.41
C ARG A 344 -32.85 46.67 -55.91
N ILE A 345 -33.06 46.37 -54.64
CA ILE A 345 -34.39 46.29 -54.04
C ILE A 345 -34.77 47.70 -53.56
N ASP A 346 -35.89 48.23 -54.07
CA ASP A 346 -36.40 49.56 -53.68
C ASP A 346 -36.63 49.61 -52.16
N PRO A 347 -36.10 50.63 -51.44
CA PRO A 347 -36.32 50.82 -50.01
C PRO A 347 -37.80 50.84 -49.57
N ASN A 348 -38.73 51.19 -50.46
CA ASN A 348 -40.16 51.21 -50.19
C ASN A 348 -40.85 49.84 -50.40
N THR A 349 -40.10 48.80 -50.76
CA THR A 349 -40.63 47.45 -50.93
C THR A 349 -41.14 46.90 -49.60
N SER A 350 -42.38 46.39 -49.57
CA SER A 350 -42.94 45.82 -48.34
C SER A 350 -42.13 44.61 -47.87
N PHE A 351 -41.92 44.49 -46.55
CA PHE A 351 -41.22 43.34 -45.96
C PHE A 351 -41.89 42.00 -46.32
N HIS A 352 -43.21 41.98 -46.47
CA HIS A 352 -43.95 40.80 -46.91
C HIS A 352 -43.54 40.34 -48.32
N SER A 353 -43.27 41.27 -49.24
CA SER A 353 -42.78 40.94 -50.59
C SER A 353 -41.37 40.32 -50.55
N VAL A 354 -40.48 40.84 -49.72
CA VAL A 354 -39.13 40.29 -49.50
C VAL A 354 -39.20 38.91 -48.83
N GLN A 355 -40.11 38.72 -47.87
CA GLN A 355 -40.34 37.43 -47.21
C GLN A 355 -40.86 36.37 -48.20
N LYS A 356 -41.74 36.75 -49.13
CA LYS A 356 -42.25 35.84 -50.17
C LYS A 356 -41.12 35.39 -51.11
N GLN A 357 -40.20 36.28 -51.46
CA GLN A 357 -39.00 35.94 -52.24
C GLN A 357 -38.05 35.03 -51.46
N ALA A 358 -37.81 35.31 -50.17
CA ALA A 358 -37.00 34.45 -49.32
C ALA A 358 -37.57 33.01 -49.21
N PHE A 359 -38.89 32.86 -49.09
CA PHE A 359 -39.54 31.55 -49.00
C PHE A 359 -39.60 30.76 -50.32
N GLN A 360 -39.31 31.39 -51.46
CA GLN A 360 -39.09 30.67 -52.72
C GLN A 360 -37.73 29.96 -52.74
N VAL A 361 -36.75 30.46 -51.97
CA VAL A 361 -35.39 29.90 -51.87
C VAL A 361 -35.32 28.82 -50.79
N LEU A 362 -35.94 29.07 -49.63
CA LEU A 362 -35.98 28.14 -48.50
C LEU A 362 -37.28 28.32 -47.71
N ASN A 363 -38.04 27.24 -47.48
CA ASN A 363 -39.32 27.36 -46.77
C ASN A 363 -39.12 27.78 -45.29
N ALA A 364 -40.19 28.26 -44.65
CA ALA A 364 -40.13 28.78 -43.28
C ALA A 364 -39.60 27.77 -42.23
N SER A 365 -39.90 26.48 -42.39
CA SER A 365 -39.46 25.41 -41.48
C SER A 365 -37.96 25.12 -41.61
N GLU A 366 -37.47 25.09 -42.84
CA GLU A 366 -36.06 24.91 -43.16
C GLU A 366 -35.24 26.14 -42.78
N LEU A 367 -35.74 27.35 -43.05
CA LEU A 367 -35.10 28.60 -42.64
C LEU A 367 -35.03 28.71 -41.12
N SER A 368 -36.10 28.37 -40.39
CA SER A 368 -36.08 28.31 -38.93
C SER A 368 -35.07 27.29 -38.40
N SER A 369 -34.87 26.18 -39.12
CA SER A 369 -33.87 25.17 -38.77
C SER A 369 -32.43 25.67 -38.99
N VAL A 370 -32.18 26.42 -40.07
CA VAL A 370 -30.87 27.07 -40.32
C VAL A 370 -30.61 28.21 -39.33
N CYS A 371 -31.60 29.04 -39.00
CA CYS A 371 -31.47 30.09 -37.98
C CYS A 371 -31.16 29.51 -36.59
N ARG A 372 -31.83 28.41 -36.21
CA ARG A 372 -31.52 27.67 -34.97
C ARG A 372 -30.12 27.06 -34.99
N TYR A 373 -29.67 26.58 -36.14
CA TYR A 373 -28.29 26.13 -36.36
C TYR A 373 -27.27 27.26 -36.13
N LEU A 374 -27.49 28.44 -36.71
CA LEU A 374 -26.59 29.60 -36.57
C LEU A 374 -26.58 30.20 -35.15
N GLY A 375 -27.72 30.15 -34.44
CA GLY A 375 -27.87 30.77 -33.11
C GLY A 375 -27.52 29.88 -31.91
N ASN A 376 -27.80 28.56 -31.95
CA ASN A 376 -27.92 27.74 -30.73
C ASN A 376 -27.03 26.46 -30.69
N GLN A 377 -25.99 26.37 -31.51
CA GLN A 377 -25.17 25.14 -31.64
C GLN A 377 -24.57 24.65 -30.31
N LYS A 378 -24.04 25.56 -29.48
CA LYS A 378 -23.46 25.22 -28.17
C LYS A 378 -24.50 24.70 -27.18
N GLN A 379 -25.70 25.29 -27.19
CA GLN A 379 -26.81 24.86 -26.34
C GLN A 379 -27.31 23.47 -26.74
N SER A 380 -27.38 23.17 -28.04
CA SER A 380 -27.77 21.85 -28.54
C SER A 380 -26.78 20.74 -28.14
N ALA A 381 -25.48 21.04 -28.13
CA ALA A 381 -24.45 20.10 -27.68
C ALA A 381 -24.59 19.77 -26.19
N ASP A 382 -24.76 20.80 -25.35
CA ASP A 382 -24.92 20.61 -23.91
C ASP A 382 -26.24 19.88 -23.59
N GLU A 383 -27.34 20.20 -24.28
CA GLU A 383 -28.61 19.48 -24.15
C GLU A 383 -28.47 18.00 -24.54
N ALA A 384 -27.79 17.70 -25.65
CA ALA A 384 -27.52 16.32 -26.08
C ALA A 384 -26.66 15.56 -25.06
N PHE A 385 -25.68 16.22 -24.45
CA PHE A 385 -24.86 15.66 -23.38
C PHE A 385 -25.72 15.24 -22.17
N TRP A 386 -26.58 16.13 -21.66
CA TRP A 386 -27.45 15.82 -20.52
C TRP A 386 -28.52 14.76 -20.85
N GLN A 387 -29.07 14.78 -22.06
CA GLN A 387 -30.01 13.75 -22.52
C GLN A 387 -29.37 12.36 -22.52
N HIS A 388 -28.10 12.23 -22.90
CA HIS A 388 -27.40 10.95 -22.78
C HIS A 388 -27.26 10.50 -21.33
N LEU A 389 -26.90 11.41 -20.42
CA LEU A 389 -26.82 11.08 -18.99
C LEU A 389 -28.17 10.63 -18.42
N ASP A 390 -29.29 11.18 -18.90
CA ASP A 390 -30.62 10.72 -18.51
C ASP A 390 -30.87 9.24 -18.88
N THR A 391 -30.27 8.76 -19.97
CA THR A 391 -30.38 7.34 -20.39
C THR A 391 -29.59 6.39 -19.49
N GLU A 392 -28.54 6.89 -18.83
CA GLU A 392 -27.65 6.10 -17.96
C GLU A 392 -28.18 6.00 -16.52
N SER A 393 -29.51 5.91 -16.38
CA SER A 393 -30.18 5.94 -15.07
C SER A 393 -29.79 4.75 -14.18
N THR A 394 -29.66 3.55 -14.75
CA THR A 394 -29.29 2.33 -14.02
C THR A 394 -27.86 2.38 -13.47
N LEU A 395 -26.91 2.90 -14.25
CA LEU A 395 -25.53 3.12 -13.82
C LEU A 395 -25.48 4.12 -12.65
N ARG A 396 -26.24 5.21 -12.76
CA ARG A 396 -26.33 6.24 -11.73
C ARG A 396 -26.92 5.72 -10.43
N THR A 397 -28.15 5.20 -10.47
CA THR A 397 -28.89 4.81 -9.26
C THR A 397 -28.40 3.51 -8.66
N GLY A 398 -27.74 2.66 -9.47
CA GLY A 398 -27.10 1.43 -9.03
C GLY A 398 -25.66 1.66 -8.61
N LEU A 399 -24.71 1.38 -9.52
CA LEU A 399 -23.29 1.29 -9.20
C LEU A 399 -22.70 2.61 -8.67
N LEU A 400 -22.88 3.72 -9.39
CA LEU A 400 -22.23 5.00 -9.03
C LEU A 400 -22.69 5.51 -7.67
N ARG A 401 -23.99 5.43 -7.39
CA ARG A 401 -24.54 5.83 -6.09
C ARG A 401 -24.01 4.97 -4.96
N SER A 402 -24.00 3.65 -5.12
CA SER A 402 -23.45 2.75 -4.10
C SER A 402 -21.98 3.06 -3.80
N LEU A 403 -21.17 3.30 -4.82
CA LEU A 403 -19.77 3.70 -4.63
C LEU A 403 -19.66 5.08 -3.96
N PHE A 404 -20.43 6.06 -4.41
CA PHE A 404 -20.43 7.41 -3.86
C PHE A 404 -20.79 7.44 -2.37
N CYS A 405 -21.79 6.65 -1.96
CA CYS A 405 -22.23 6.58 -0.57
C CYS A 405 -21.12 6.13 0.40
N CYS A 406 -20.17 5.32 -0.09
CA CYS A 406 -19.03 4.83 0.69
C CYS A 406 -17.90 5.86 0.82
N LEU A 407 -17.85 6.90 -0.01
CA LEU A 407 -16.71 7.81 -0.09
C LEU A 407 -16.97 9.09 0.70
N ARG A 408 -16.19 9.33 1.76
CA ARG A 408 -16.12 10.64 2.41
C ARG A 408 -15.30 11.59 1.54
N ILE A 409 -15.86 12.77 1.25
CA ILE A 409 -15.21 13.79 0.41
C ILE A 409 -15.15 15.09 1.20
N ASP A 410 -13.93 15.57 1.42
CA ASP A 410 -13.68 16.86 2.08
C ASP A 410 -13.16 17.89 1.06
N GLY A 411 -13.34 19.17 1.39
CA GLY A 411 -12.94 20.30 0.54
C GLY A 411 -11.93 21.19 1.24
N THR A 412 -11.05 21.78 0.44
CA THR A 412 -10.19 22.89 0.87
C THR A 412 -10.99 24.20 0.88
N ASP A 413 -10.39 25.30 1.34
CA ASP A 413 -11.05 26.60 1.54
C ASP A 413 -11.93 27.06 0.36
N LYS A 414 -11.51 26.80 -0.88
CA LYS A 414 -12.23 27.22 -2.09
C LYS A 414 -13.37 26.28 -2.51
N THR A 415 -13.47 25.10 -1.91
CA THR A 415 -14.44 24.04 -2.25
C THR A 415 -15.26 23.53 -1.07
N GLN A 416 -15.11 24.12 0.13
CA GLN A 416 -15.88 23.75 1.33
C GLN A 416 -17.39 23.64 1.06
N ARG A 417 -17.93 24.58 0.28
CA ARG A 417 -19.34 24.58 -0.10
C ARG A 417 -19.75 23.36 -0.94
N LEU A 418 -18.92 22.98 -1.91
CA LEU A 418 -19.16 21.79 -2.72
C LEU A 418 -19.05 20.53 -1.86
N ALA A 419 -18.03 20.46 -0.98
CA ALA A 419 -17.85 19.34 -0.08
C ALA A 419 -19.02 19.17 0.90
N ALA A 420 -19.54 20.27 1.46
CA ALA A 420 -20.72 20.24 2.33
C ALA A 420 -21.95 19.68 1.60
N VAL A 421 -22.19 20.12 0.36
CA VAL A 421 -23.27 19.59 -0.47
C VAL A 421 -23.07 18.11 -0.83
N LEU A 422 -21.84 17.71 -1.17
CA LEU A 422 -21.51 16.30 -1.44
C LEU A 422 -21.74 15.44 -0.19
N SER A 423 -21.33 15.91 0.99
CA SER A 423 -21.54 15.21 2.26
C SER A 423 -23.03 15.04 2.58
N GLN A 424 -23.83 16.11 2.42
CA GLN A 424 -25.27 16.06 2.62
C GLN A 424 -25.96 15.13 1.61
N ALA A 425 -25.62 15.25 0.32
CA ALA A 425 -26.14 14.39 -0.73
C ALA A 425 -25.82 12.91 -0.45
N ARG A 426 -24.60 12.62 0.03
CA ARG A 426 -24.18 11.26 0.43
C ARG A 426 -25.05 10.70 1.55
N GLN A 427 -25.32 11.49 2.59
CA GLN A 427 -26.17 11.07 3.71
C GLN A 427 -27.62 10.81 3.27
N GLU A 428 -28.20 11.70 2.47
CA GLU A 428 -29.57 11.55 1.95
C GLU A 428 -29.71 10.34 1.03
N LEU A 429 -28.74 10.13 0.12
CA LEU A 429 -28.72 8.98 -0.78
C LEU A 429 -28.52 7.65 -0.03
N ALA A 430 -27.69 7.65 1.02
CA ALA A 430 -27.51 6.48 1.88
C ALA A 430 -28.78 6.14 2.68
N ALA A 431 -29.55 7.14 3.12
CA ALA A 431 -30.74 6.95 3.95
C ALA A 431 -32.02 6.64 3.15
N GLY A 432 -32.23 7.34 2.03
CA GLY A 432 -33.50 7.33 1.30
C GLY A 432 -33.40 7.09 -0.21
N ASN A 433 -32.18 6.82 -0.72
CA ASN A 433 -31.92 6.57 -2.15
C ASN A 433 -32.39 7.70 -3.11
N MET A 434 -32.60 8.90 -2.56
CA MET A 434 -33.04 10.10 -3.27
C MET A 434 -32.44 11.35 -2.63
N LEU A 435 -32.25 12.39 -3.43
CA LEU A 435 -31.83 13.69 -2.94
C LEU A 435 -33.02 14.44 -2.31
N GLY A 436 -32.82 14.95 -1.10
CA GLY A 436 -33.69 15.92 -0.45
C GLY A 436 -33.51 17.31 -1.06
N ASP A 437 -34.42 18.23 -0.76
CA ASP A 437 -34.31 19.61 -1.26
C ASP A 437 -33.20 20.38 -0.54
N VAL A 438 -32.76 19.90 0.63
CA VAL A 438 -31.69 20.50 1.45
C VAL A 438 -30.32 20.37 0.77
N SER A 439 -30.05 19.28 0.04
CA SER A 439 -28.80 19.10 -0.71
C SER A 439 -28.75 19.90 -2.03
N ILE A 440 -29.86 20.54 -2.44
CA ILE A 440 -29.95 21.27 -3.69
C ILE A 440 -29.52 22.73 -3.49
N ASP A 441 -28.24 22.99 -3.75
CA ASP A 441 -27.71 24.34 -3.75
C ASP A 441 -27.68 24.93 -5.17
N ARG A 442 -28.71 25.72 -5.50
CA ARG A 442 -28.86 26.38 -6.81
C ARG A 442 -27.69 27.29 -7.20
N ARG A 443 -26.84 27.67 -6.23
CA ARG A 443 -25.70 28.56 -6.46
C ARG A 443 -24.47 27.80 -6.98
N LEU A 444 -24.40 26.48 -6.79
CA LEU A 444 -23.28 25.65 -7.25
C LEU A 444 -23.19 25.49 -8.77
N PRO A 445 -24.27 25.15 -9.51
CA PRO A 445 -24.16 25.02 -10.96
C PRO A 445 -23.84 26.37 -11.62
N PRO A 446 -22.91 26.42 -12.59
CA PRO A 446 -22.65 27.62 -13.38
C PRO A 446 -23.91 28.13 -14.07
N LYS A 447 -24.00 29.45 -14.33
CA LYS A 447 -25.17 30.06 -14.98
C LYS A 447 -25.55 29.39 -16.31
N ALA A 448 -24.55 28.93 -17.09
CA ALA A 448 -24.77 28.22 -18.34
C ALA A 448 -25.37 26.81 -18.17
N THR A 449 -25.05 26.13 -17.06
CA THR A 449 -25.52 24.76 -16.80
C THR A 449 -26.88 24.74 -16.08
N ARG A 450 -27.22 25.80 -15.34
CA ARG A 450 -28.48 25.86 -14.57
C ARG A 450 -29.73 25.55 -15.40
N PRO A 451 -29.96 26.13 -16.60
CA PRO A 451 -31.15 25.83 -17.39
C PRO A 451 -31.28 24.35 -17.75
N LEU A 452 -30.15 23.66 -17.93
CA LEU A 452 -30.10 22.24 -18.29
C LEU A 452 -30.44 21.31 -17.12
N LEU A 453 -30.46 21.83 -15.89
CA LEU A 453 -30.82 21.10 -14.68
C LEU A 453 -32.25 21.40 -14.22
N LEU A 454 -33.00 22.25 -14.93
CA LEU A 454 -34.38 22.60 -14.55
C LEU A 454 -35.40 21.70 -15.23
N LYS A 455 -36.49 21.44 -14.52
CA LYS A 455 -37.74 20.88 -15.03
C LYS A 455 -38.60 21.99 -15.64
N SER A 456 -39.67 21.59 -16.34
CA SER A 456 -40.63 22.50 -16.96
C SER A 456 -41.35 23.42 -15.95
N ASP A 457 -41.43 23.04 -14.68
CA ASP A 457 -42.02 23.80 -13.57
C ASP A 457 -41.04 24.78 -12.90
N GLY A 458 -39.79 24.87 -13.38
CA GLY A 458 -38.73 25.70 -12.78
C GLY A 458 -38.07 25.10 -11.52
N GLY A 459 -38.45 23.89 -11.13
CA GLY A 459 -37.76 23.09 -10.11
C GLY A 459 -36.46 22.48 -10.65
N ILE A 460 -35.50 22.18 -9.78
CA ILE A 460 -34.30 21.44 -10.20
C ILE A 460 -34.65 19.95 -10.36
N ASP A 461 -34.23 19.38 -11.48
CA ASP A 461 -34.23 17.94 -11.68
C ASP A 461 -33.16 17.31 -10.80
N LYS A 462 -33.63 16.67 -9.72
CA LYS A 462 -32.80 15.91 -8.77
C LYS A 462 -31.93 14.89 -9.50
N ALA A 463 -32.42 14.32 -10.59
CA ALA A 463 -31.70 13.28 -11.29
C ALA A 463 -30.45 13.82 -12.00
N ARG A 464 -30.61 14.93 -12.72
CA ARG A 464 -29.52 15.65 -13.36
C ARG A 464 -28.62 16.36 -12.36
N TYR A 465 -29.16 16.81 -11.22
CA TYR A 465 -28.36 17.39 -10.15
C TYR A 465 -27.42 16.38 -9.50
N GLU A 466 -27.85 15.13 -9.29
CA GLU A 466 -26.96 14.04 -8.85
C GLU A 466 -25.82 13.80 -9.84
N TRP A 467 -26.13 13.75 -11.14
CA TRP A 467 -25.10 13.66 -12.19
C TRP A 467 -24.13 14.85 -12.15
N PHE A 468 -24.66 16.07 -11.99
CA PHE A 468 -23.85 17.28 -11.85
C PHE A 468 -22.83 17.14 -10.71
N LEU A 469 -23.27 16.64 -9.54
CA LEU A 469 -22.39 16.40 -8.39
C LEU A 469 -21.31 15.37 -8.71
N TYR A 470 -21.67 14.22 -9.29
CA TYR A 470 -20.70 13.18 -9.66
C TYR A 470 -19.63 13.71 -10.63
N LEU A 471 -20.03 14.49 -11.63
CA LEU A 471 -19.12 15.09 -12.60
C LEU A 471 -18.15 16.12 -11.98
N GLN A 472 -18.48 16.69 -10.82
CA GLN A 472 -17.59 17.64 -10.15
C GLN A 472 -16.38 16.97 -9.47
N ILE A 473 -16.48 15.70 -9.10
CA ILE A 473 -15.50 15.03 -8.23
C ILE A 473 -14.18 14.73 -8.98
N PRO A 474 -14.14 13.99 -10.11
CA PRO A 474 -12.87 13.51 -10.67
C PRO A 474 -11.88 14.60 -11.12
N SER A 475 -12.39 15.79 -11.47
CA SER A 475 -11.57 16.93 -11.91
C SER A 475 -11.02 17.76 -10.75
N ARG A 476 -11.56 17.57 -9.54
CA ARG A 476 -11.19 18.33 -8.34
C ARG A 476 -10.42 17.50 -7.31
N LEU A 477 -10.20 16.21 -7.56
CA LEU A 477 -9.27 15.36 -6.78
C LEU A 477 -7.78 15.66 -7.10
N ASN A 478 -7.45 16.94 -7.28
CA ASN A 478 -6.13 17.49 -7.55
C ASN A 478 -5.69 18.44 -6.42
N GLY A 479 -6.17 18.19 -5.19
CA GLY A 479 -5.95 19.03 -4.02
C GLY A 479 -7.10 20.01 -3.73
N GLN A 480 -8.11 20.14 -4.61
CA GLN A 480 -9.31 20.92 -4.30
C GLN A 480 -10.29 20.13 -3.44
N LEU A 481 -10.52 18.87 -3.77
CA LEU A 481 -11.23 17.88 -2.99
C LEU A 481 -10.25 16.78 -2.58
N VAL A 482 -10.46 16.21 -1.40
CA VAL A 482 -9.67 15.11 -0.85
C VAL A 482 -10.58 13.99 -0.36
N LEU A 483 -10.06 12.76 -0.40
CA LEU A 483 -10.69 11.57 0.15
C LEU A 483 -9.90 11.21 1.41
N PRO A 484 -10.26 11.73 2.59
CA PRO A 484 -9.43 11.63 3.80
C PRO A 484 -9.22 10.19 4.31
N GLU A 485 -10.13 9.28 3.94
CA GLU A 485 -10.07 7.86 4.33
C GLU A 485 -9.37 6.98 3.28
N VAL A 486 -8.96 7.57 2.15
CA VAL A 486 -8.24 6.90 1.07
C VAL A 486 -6.78 7.32 1.13
N ILE A 487 -5.91 6.39 1.52
CA ILE A 487 -4.47 6.62 1.52
C ILE A 487 -3.97 6.44 0.08
N ARG A 488 -3.14 7.35 -0.40
CA ARG A 488 -2.51 7.25 -1.73
C ARG A 488 -1.00 7.17 -1.61
#